data_AF-A0A0G0LE45-F1
#
_entry.id   AF-A0A0G0LE45-F1
#
_cell.length_a   1.000
_cell.length_b   1.000
_cell.length_c   1.000
_cell.angle_alpha   90.00
_cell.angle_beta   90.00
_cell.angle_gamma   90.00
#
_symmetry.space_group_name_H-M   'P 1'
#
loop_
_entity.id
_entity.type
_entity.pdbx_description
1 polymer ?
#
loop_
_entity_poly.entity_id
_entity_poly.type
_entity_poly.pdbx_seq_one_letter_code
_entity_poly.pdbx_strand_id
1 'polypeptide(L)'
;MSFDNTYLILILEAVPCKQPIKKYKNSYGEGEMKKGFISLIFIMILSISGCASLMPSETNIAISPWSEYAEVKKQFEKIEPYKTKISDLKDLSFDPEKNPNTTYLNYLNVRNLFINNPSVKTEDLPGGIQDCFINFEYCYAFEFKLENIKTEGQGNIVLRLLKFKEENLTTGPRVSFKVFLVGNLVVYKLPPEGTPHIRKYTLKKRPLGLLQDIGSDLKENMFSP
;
A
#
# COMPACT_ATOMS: atom_id res chain seq x y z
N MET A 1 11.96 -57.20 17.43
CA MET A 1 10.78 -56.32 17.36
C MET A 1 11.29 -54.95 16.92
N SER A 2 11.46 -54.67 15.62
CA SER A 2 10.43 -54.26 14.64
C SER A 2 9.61 -53.08 15.21
N PHE A 3 9.64 -51.84 14.71
CA PHE A 3 9.80 -51.33 13.34
C PHE A 3 10.52 -49.96 13.29
N ASP A 4 11.17 -49.73 12.16
CA ASP A 4 11.85 -48.52 11.67
C ASP A 4 10.93 -47.35 11.24
N ASN A 5 11.60 -46.20 11.08
CA ASN A 5 11.41 -45.10 10.12
C ASN A 5 10.27 -44.07 10.32
N THR A 6 10.57 -42.81 10.67
CA THR A 6 11.10 -41.70 9.83
C THR A 6 10.01 -41.03 8.99
N TYR A 7 9.64 -39.79 9.34
CA TYR A 7 9.68 -38.57 8.49
C TYR A 7 8.74 -37.46 8.99
N LEU A 8 9.22 -36.21 8.87
CA LEU A 8 8.50 -34.91 8.89
C LEU A 8 7.98 -34.43 10.27
N ILE A 9 8.68 -33.60 11.06
CA ILE A 9 9.30 -32.29 10.79
C ILE A 9 8.26 -31.26 10.26
N LEU A 10 7.89 -30.36 11.19
CA LEU A 10 7.66 -28.91 11.07
C LEU A 10 6.23 -28.33 10.94
N ILE A 11 5.92 -27.60 12.02
CA ILE A 11 5.32 -26.27 12.12
C ILE A 11 3.83 -26.15 11.76
N LEU A 12 3.03 -25.94 12.81
CA LEU A 12 2.04 -24.85 12.84
C LEU A 12 1.91 -24.36 14.29
N GLU A 13 2.73 -23.38 14.64
CA GLU A 13 2.44 -22.46 15.74
C GLU A 13 1.22 -21.62 15.35
N ALA A 14 0.12 -21.74 16.09
CA ALA A 14 -0.88 -20.68 16.28
C ALA A 14 -1.78 -21.03 17.48
N VAL A 15 -1.25 -20.81 18.67
CA VAL A 15 -2.03 -20.58 19.89
C VAL A 15 -2.05 -19.04 20.10
N PRO A 16 -3.06 -18.38 20.72
CA PRO A 16 -4.29 -18.89 21.33
C PRO A 16 -5.57 -18.15 20.89
N CYS A 17 -6.74 -18.78 21.06
CA CYS A 17 -7.90 -18.04 21.55
C CYS A 17 -8.42 -18.73 22.81
N LYS A 18 -7.73 -18.46 23.92
CA LYS A 18 -8.12 -18.85 25.26
C LYS A 18 -8.98 -17.71 25.81
N GLN A 19 -10.29 -17.91 25.87
CA GLN A 19 -11.17 -17.17 26.78
C GLN A 19 -11.74 -18.18 27.77
N PRO A 20 -11.67 -17.90 29.09
CA PRO A 20 -12.05 -18.87 30.11
C PRO A 20 -13.56 -19.04 30.15
N ILE A 21 -14.04 -20.25 29.85
CA ILE A 21 -15.44 -20.63 30.07
C ILE A 21 -15.62 -20.75 31.59
N LYS A 22 -16.17 -19.70 32.24
CA LYS A 22 -16.72 -19.83 33.59
C LYS A 22 -17.82 -20.88 33.53
N LYS A 23 -17.65 -21.99 34.26
CA LYS A 23 -18.70 -22.99 34.48
C LYS A 23 -19.88 -22.30 35.17
N TYR A 24 -20.89 -21.90 34.39
CA TYR A 24 -22.20 -21.58 34.92
C TYR A 24 -22.93 -22.89 35.18
N LYS A 25 -23.12 -23.24 36.45
CA LYS A 25 -23.98 -24.35 36.88
C LYS A 25 -25.43 -23.88 36.72
N ASN A 26 -26.02 -24.11 35.55
CA ASN A 26 -27.45 -23.86 35.35
C ASN A 26 -28.21 -25.14 35.67
N SER A 27 -28.86 -25.14 36.83
CA SER A 27 -29.94 -26.05 37.18
C SER A 27 -31.12 -25.76 36.25
N TYR A 28 -31.24 -26.52 35.17
CA TYR A 28 -32.43 -26.49 34.32
C TYR A 28 -33.43 -27.50 34.88
N GLY A 29 -34.52 -27.00 35.46
CA GLY A 29 -35.70 -27.79 35.72
C GLY A 29 -36.28 -28.33 34.41
N GLU A 30 -36.67 -29.59 34.42
CA GLU A 30 -37.37 -30.25 33.33
C GLU A 30 -38.72 -29.55 33.08
N GLY A 31 -38.74 -28.69 32.06
CA GLY A 31 -39.95 -28.29 31.38
C GLY A 31 -39.98 -28.98 30.02
N GLU A 32 -40.99 -29.80 29.76
CA GLU A 32 -41.19 -30.48 28.47
C GLU A 32 -41.39 -29.47 27.32
N MET A 33 -40.29 -28.98 26.74
CA MET A 33 -40.31 -28.23 25.50
C MET A 33 -40.21 -29.20 24.32
N LYS A 34 -41.26 -29.16 23.48
CA LYS A 34 -41.48 -29.98 22.29
C LYS A 34 -40.18 -30.25 21.51
N LYS A 35 -39.82 -31.52 21.39
CA LYS A 35 -38.59 -32.05 20.73
C LYS A 35 -38.33 -31.47 19.33
N GLY A 36 -39.37 -31.02 18.62
CA GLY A 36 -39.26 -30.35 17.32
C GLY A 36 -38.60 -28.96 17.37
N PHE A 37 -38.74 -28.23 18.48
CA PHE A 37 -38.19 -26.86 18.61
C PHE A 37 -36.67 -26.87 18.83
N ILE A 38 -36.17 -27.89 19.54
CA ILE A 38 -34.73 -28.07 19.81
C ILE A 38 -34.00 -28.43 18.50
N SER A 39 -34.60 -29.25 17.64
CA SER A 39 -34.01 -29.62 16.34
C SER A 39 -33.86 -28.42 15.39
N LEU A 40 -34.81 -27.48 15.41
CA LEU A 40 -34.79 -26.30 14.54
C LEU A 40 -33.73 -25.27 14.99
N ILE A 41 -33.56 -25.13 16.30
CA ILE A 41 -32.50 -24.29 16.89
C ILE A 41 -31.11 -24.85 16.55
N PHE A 42 -30.93 -26.17 16.56
CA PHE A 42 -29.66 -26.81 16.24
C PHE A 42 -29.25 -26.62 14.76
N ILE A 43 -30.22 -26.71 13.84
CA ILE A 43 -30.00 -26.46 12.40
C ILE A 43 -29.68 -24.97 12.12
N MET A 44 -30.28 -24.06 12.89
CA MET A 44 -30.01 -22.62 12.76
C MET A 44 -28.61 -22.26 13.26
N ILE A 45 -28.12 -22.91 14.32
CA ILE A 45 -26.76 -22.70 14.84
C ILE A 45 -25.70 -23.25 13.86
N LEU A 46 -25.96 -24.39 13.21
CA LEU A 46 -25.05 -24.95 12.19
C LEU A 46 -24.97 -24.11 10.89
N SER A 47 -26.00 -23.32 10.58
CA SER A 47 -26.00 -22.45 9.39
C SER A 47 -25.18 -21.16 9.58
N ILE A 48 -24.75 -20.83 10.80
CA ILE A 48 -24.02 -19.59 11.12
C ILE A 48 -22.51 -19.80 11.24
N SER A 49 -22.00 -21.04 11.17
CA SER A 49 -20.56 -21.32 11.08
C SER A 49 -20.00 -21.07 9.67
N GLY A 50 -20.42 -19.97 9.04
CA GLY A 50 -19.83 -19.44 7.81
C GLY A 50 -18.47 -18.81 8.12
N CYS A 51 -17.46 -19.16 7.33
CA CYS A 51 -16.05 -18.83 7.54
C CYS A 51 -15.79 -17.36 7.90
N ALA A 52 -15.17 -17.14 9.07
CA ALA A 52 -14.62 -15.85 9.49
C ALA A 52 -13.41 -15.37 8.65
N SER A 53 -13.11 -16.02 7.52
CA SER A 53 -11.92 -15.76 6.70
C SER A 53 -12.16 -14.84 5.50
N LEU A 54 -13.39 -14.31 5.31
CA LEU A 54 -13.70 -13.44 4.18
C LEU A 54 -13.42 -11.96 4.52
N MET A 55 -12.19 -11.67 4.91
CA MET A 55 -11.78 -10.31 5.18
C MET A 55 -11.25 -9.67 3.90
N PRO A 56 -11.87 -8.56 3.42
CA PRO A 56 -11.37 -7.90 2.23
C PRO A 56 -9.94 -7.39 2.52
N SER A 57 -9.02 -7.82 1.68
CA SER A 57 -7.65 -7.32 1.63
C SER A 57 -7.45 -6.64 0.28
N GLU A 58 -6.75 -5.53 0.29
CA GLU A 58 -6.48 -4.74 -0.90
C GLU A 58 -4.97 -4.70 -1.12
N THR A 59 -4.52 -5.33 -2.19
CA THR A 59 -3.13 -5.30 -2.62
C THR A 59 -2.99 -4.23 -3.69
N ASN A 60 -2.36 -3.11 -3.36
CA ASN A 60 -1.99 -2.09 -4.33
C ASN A 60 -0.56 -2.36 -4.78
N ILE A 61 -0.45 -3.16 -5.84
CA ILE A 61 0.84 -3.47 -6.47
C ILE A 61 0.98 -2.51 -7.65
N ALA A 62 1.86 -1.51 -7.55
CA ALA A 62 2.40 -0.94 -8.78
C ALA A 62 3.23 -2.04 -9.43
N ILE A 63 2.97 -2.37 -10.70
CA ILE A 63 3.76 -3.36 -11.46
C ILE A 63 5.16 -2.79 -11.62
N SER A 64 5.98 -2.96 -10.60
CA SER A 64 7.38 -2.58 -10.52
C SER A 64 8.17 -3.88 -10.59
N PRO A 65 9.22 -3.96 -11.42
CA PRO A 65 10.07 -5.15 -11.48
C PRO A 65 10.78 -5.44 -10.16
N TRP A 66 10.78 -4.49 -9.21
CA TRP A 66 11.44 -4.62 -7.91
C TRP A 66 10.44 -4.81 -6.77
N SER A 67 10.70 -5.80 -5.92
CA SER A 67 9.99 -6.03 -4.66
C SER A 67 10.64 -5.34 -3.45
N GLU A 68 11.92 -4.97 -3.54
CA GLU A 68 12.70 -4.43 -2.41
C GLU A 68 13.31 -3.05 -2.69
N TYR A 69 13.35 -2.22 -1.63
CA TYR A 69 13.99 -0.90 -1.66
C TYR A 69 15.47 -0.96 -2.07
N ALA A 70 16.21 -1.94 -1.56
CA ALA A 70 17.64 -2.06 -1.77
C ALA A 70 18.00 -2.30 -3.24
N GLU A 71 17.16 -3.05 -3.96
CA GLU A 71 17.37 -3.36 -5.36
C GLU A 71 17.21 -2.11 -6.24
N VAL A 72 16.16 -1.31 -5.99
CA VAL A 72 15.95 -0.01 -6.65
C VAL A 72 17.16 0.88 -6.45
N LYS A 73 17.66 0.99 -5.21
CA LYS A 73 18.84 1.81 -4.90
C LYS A 73 20.08 1.34 -5.66
N LYS A 74 20.32 0.02 -5.71
CA LYS A 74 21.45 -0.57 -6.44
C LYS A 74 21.40 -0.30 -7.95
N GLN A 75 20.22 -0.36 -8.56
CA GLN A 75 20.08 -0.01 -9.98
C GLN A 75 20.22 1.50 -10.21
N PHE A 76 19.68 2.33 -9.31
CA PHE A 76 19.82 3.79 -9.36
C PHE A 76 21.28 4.25 -9.25
N GLU A 77 22.10 3.56 -8.48
CA GLU A 77 23.53 3.86 -8.34
C GLU A 77 24.28 3.75 -9.67
N LYS A 78 23.84 2.89 -10.59
CA LYS A 78 24.44 2.71 -11.94
C LYS A 78 24.17 3.88 -12.89
N ILE A 79 23.23 4.78 -12.56
CA ILE A 79 22.94 5.95 -13.38
C ILE A 79 24.07 6.97 -13.17
N GLU A 80 24.90 7.19 -14.17
CA GLU A 80 25.99 8.17 -14.15
C GLU A 80 25.58 9.42 -14.94
N PRO A 81 25.47 10.60 -14.28
CA PRO A 81 25.23 11.85 -14.97
C PRO A 81 26.28 12.10 -16.07
N TYR A 82 25.84 12.67 -17.18
CA TYR A 82 26.60 12.95 -18.41
C TYR A 82 27.15 11.73 -19.16
N LYS A 83 26.80 10.50 -18.74
CA LYS A 83 27.19 9.26 -19.43
C LYS A 83 25.98 8.40 -19.79
N THR A 84 25.06 8.25 -18.85
CA THR A 84 23.85 7.45 -19.02
C THR A 84 22.87 8.16 -19.95
N LYS A 85 22.38 7.43 -20.94
CA LYS A 85 21.32 7.87 -21.87
C LYS A 85 19.96 7.32 -21.45
N ILE A 86 18.90 7.87 -22.03
CA ILE A 86 17.54 7.38 -21.84
C ILE A 86 17.37 5.90 -22.23
N SER A 87 18.11 5.40 -23.23
CA SER A 87 18.15 3.97 -23.58
C SER A 87 18.67 3.12 -22.43
N ASP A 88 19.73 3.58 -21.78
CA ASP A 88 20.39 2.85 -20.70
C ASP A 88 19.50 2.80 -19.45
N LEU A 89 18.65 3.82 -19.24
CA LEU A 89 17.62 3.78 -18.22
C LEU A 89 16.63 2.64 -18.47
N LYS A 90 16.26 2.37 -19.73
CA LYS A 90 15.39 1.24 -20.08
C LYS A 90 16.06 -0.11 -19.76
N ASP A 91 17.36 -0.22 -20.02
CA ASP A 91 18.14 -1.43 -19.68
C ASP A 91 18.24 -1.65 -18.17
N LEU A 92 18.26 -0.57 -17.39
CA LEU A 92 18.15 -0.59 -15.93
C LEU A 92 16.73 -0.83 -15.43
N SER A 93 15.78 -1.19 -16.31
CA SER A 93 14.35 -1.35 -16.01
C SER A 93 13.64 -0.07 -15.56
N PHE A 94 14.26 1.10 -15.74
CA PHE A 94 13.66 2.43 -15.54
C PHE A 94 13.09 2.96 -16.88
N ASP A 95 12.10 2.26 -17.41
CA ASP A 95 11.45 2.63 -18.67
C ASP A 95 10.20 3.48 -18.39
N PRO A 96 10.16 4.77 -18.79
CA PRO A 96 8.99 5.62 -18.56
C PRO A 96 7.73 5.15 -19.30
N GLU A 97 7.87 4.32 -20.36
CA GLU A 97 6.74 3.81 -21.13
C GLU A 97 6.16 2.51 -20.53
N LYS A 98 6.99 1.72 -19.85
CA LYS A 98 6.58 0.42 -19.28
C LYS A 98 6.28 0.48 -17.79
N ASN A 99 6.91 1.41 -17.06
CA ASN A 99 6.73 1.51 -15.63
C ASN A 99 5.46 2.30 -15.30
N PRO A 100 4.45 1.66 -14.67
CA PRO A 100 3.28 2.37 -14.19
C PRO A 100 3.69 3.38 -13.11
N ASN A 101 2.96 4.49 -13.02
CA ASN A 101 3.20 5.58 -12.06
C ASN A 101 4.50 6.39 -12.30
N THR A 102 4.90 6.54 -13.56
CA THR A 102 5.96 7.49 -13.95
C THR A 102 5.36 8.84 -14.33
N THR A 103 5.83 9.93 -13.71
CA THR A 103 5.41 11.29 -14.05
C THR A 103 6.44 11.94 -14.98
N TYR A 104 6.00 12.47 -16.12
CA TYR A 104 6.82 13.37 -16.94
C TYR A 104 6.76 14.80 -16.38
N LEU A 105 7.93 15.39 -16.14
CA LEU A 105 8.08 16.75 -15.64
C LEU A 105 8.71 17.60 -16.74
N ASN A 106 7.97 18.58 -17.23
CA ASN A 106 8.49 19.57 -18.20
C ASN A 106 9.43 20.57 -17.50
N TYR A 107 10.05 21.46 -18.30
CA TYR A 107 10.96 22.48 -17.79
C TYR A 107 10.36 23.37 -16.68
N LEU A 108 9.05 23.68 -16.72
CA LEU A 108 8.39 24.47 -15.68
C LEU A 108 8.32 23.72 -14.36
N ASN A 109 7.96 22.44 -14.41
CA ASN A 109 7.94 21.57 -13.23
C ASN A 109 9.35 21.42 -12.65
N VAL A 110 10.35 21.20 -13.51
CA VAL A 110 11.76 21.15 -13.09
C VAL A 110 12.17 22.47 -12.42
N ARG A 111 11.80 23.61 -13.02
CA ARG A 111 12.09 24.93 -12.44
C ARG A 111 11.48 25.10 -11.06
N ASN A 112 10.20 24.75 -10.90
CA ASN A 112 9.48 24.88 -9.64
C ASN A 112 10.04 23.95 -8.53
N LEU A 113 10.70 22.85 -8.89
CA LEU A 113 11.35 21.96 -7.92
C LEU A 113 12.60 22.59 -7.29
N PHE A 114 13.36 23.39 -8.04
CA PHE A 114 14.63 23.96 -7.56
C PHE A 114 14.53 25.44 -7.19
N ILE A 115 13.77 26.22 -7.94
CA ILE A 115 13.55 27.66 -7.72
C ILE A 115 12.14 27.84 -7.16
N ASN A 116 11.96 27.41 -5.91
CA ASN A 116 10.71 27.56 -5.16
C ASN A 116 10.60 28.92 -4.42
N ASN A 117 11.69 29.69 -4.40
CA ASN A 117 11.78 30.99 -3.76
C ASN A 117 12.60 31.95 -4.66
N PRO A 118 12.18 33.22 -4.82
CA PRO A 118 12.94 34.22 -5.59
C PRO A 118 14.38 34.49 -5.11
N SER A 119 14.76 34.07 -3.89
CA SER A 119 16.14 34.19 -3.39
C SER A 119 17.12 33.17 -3.99
N VAL A 120 16.63 32.05 -4.54
CA VAL A 120 17.48 31.01 -5.13
C VAL A 120 17.82 31.40 -6.56
N LYS A 121 19.10 31.51 -6.88
CA LYS A 121 19.57 31.80 -8.24
C LYS A 121 19.98 30.52 -8.96
N THR A 122 20.03 30.58 -10.29
CA THR A 122 20.47 29.45 -11.11
C THR A 122 21.91 29.06 -10.79
N GLU A 123 22.77 30.04 -10.51
CA GLU A 123 24.19 29.84 -10.19
C GLU A 123 24.42 29.01 -8.91
N ASP A 124 23.44 28.97 -8.00
CA ASP A 124 23.51 28.21 -6.75
C ASP A 124 23.09 26.74 -6.93
N LEU A 125 22.61 26.35 -8.11
CA LEU A 125 22.12 25.01 -8.40
C LEU A 125 23.23 24.07 -8.84
N PRO A 126 23.04 22.73 -8.72
CA PRO A 126 23.98 21.77 -9.29
C PRO A 126 24.17 21.96 -10.80
N GLY A 127 25.39 21.77 -11.30
CA GLY A 127 25.74 22.03 -12.71
C GLY A 127 24.77 21.39 -13.72
N GLY A 128 24.34 20.14 -13.49
CA GLY A 128 23.37 19.47 -14.38
C GLY A 128 22.00 20.13 -14.46
N ILE A 129 21.57 20.82 -13.40
CA ILE A 129 20.33 21.60 -13.41
C ILE A 129 20.55 22.95 -14.10
N GLN A 130 21.72 23.58 -13.91
CA GLN A 130 22.09 24.77 -14.67
C GLN A 130 22.06 24.49 -16.18
N ASP A 131 22.66 23.38 -16.61
CA ASP A 131 22.66 22.93 -18.01
C ASP A 131 21.25 22.69 -18.56
N CYS A 132 20.35 22.16 -17.70
CA CYS A 132 18.94 21.97 -18.03
C CYS A 132 18.23 23.33 -18.26
N PHE A 133 18.53 24.35 -17.44
CA PHE A 133 17.92 25.67 -17.60
C PHE A 133 18.50 26.47 -18.77
N ILE A 134 19.78 26.26 -19.10
CA ILE A 134 20.39 26.83 -20.30
C ILE A 134 19.71 26.23 -21.55
N ASN A 135 19.45 24.92 -21.56
CA ASN A 135 18.84 24.19 -22.68
C ASN A 135 17.37 23.84 -22.41
N PHE A 136 16.56 24.85 -22.06
CA PHE A 136 15.18 24.64 -21.59
C PHE A 136 14.28 23.88 -22.57
N GLU A 137 14.51 24.01 -23.89
CA GLU A 137 13.72 23.34 -24.93
C GLU A 137 13.79 21.81 -24.86
N TYR A 138 14.94 21.28 -24.43
CA TYR A 138 15.20 19.85 -24.35
C TYR A 138 15.28 19.35 -22.91
N CYS A 139 14.98 20.21 -21.93
CA CYS A 139 15.06 19.92 -20.51
C CYS A 139 13.74 19.32 -20.00
N TYR A 140 13.83 18.11 -19.46
CA TYR A 140 12.71 17.43 -18.81
C TYR A 140 13.20 16.46 -17.75
N ALA A 141 12.29 15.96 -16.93
CA ALA A 141 12.61 14.94 -15.94
C ALA A 141 11.53 13.87 -15.86
N PHE A 142 11.94 12.69 -15.40
CA PHE A 142 11.03 11.61 -15.04
C PHE A 142 11.04 11.43 -13.53
N GLU A 143 9.86 11.41 -12.92
CA GLU A 143 9.65 11.00 -11.55
C GLU A 143 9.10 9.58 -11.55
N PHE A 144 9.88 8.63 -11.05
CA PHE A 144 9.45 7.25 -10.90
C PHE A 144 8.89 7.05 -9.50
N LYS A 145 7.65 6.54 -9.39
CA LYS A 145 7.01 6.18 -8.11
C LYS A 145 6.79 4.67 -8.05
N LEU A 146 7.65 4.00 -7.31
CA LEU A 146 7.62 2.56 -7.12
C LEU A 146 6.98 2.25 -5.77
N GLU A 147 5.80 1.63 -5.81
CA GLU A 147 5.04 1.29 -4.61
C GLU A 147 4.59 -0.16 -4.67
N ASN A 148 4.98 -0.94 -3.66
CA ASN A 148 4.42 -2.28 -3.46
C ASN A 148 3.78 -2.32 -2.08
N ILE A 149 2.52 -1.89 -2.00
CA ILE A 149 1.85 -1.65 -0.74
C ILE A 149 0.68 -2.62 -0.59
N LYS A 150 0.77 -3.47 0.43
CA LYS A 150 -0.29 -4.37 0.83
C LYS A 150 -1.09 -3.76 1.97
N THR A 151 -2.39 -3.60 1.80
CA THR A 151 -3.31 -3.18 2.85
C THR A 151 -4.22 -4.33 3.23
N GLU A 152 -4.06 -4.82 4.45
CA GLU A 152 -4.88 -5.90 4.99
C GLU A 152 -5.93 -5.32 5.92
N GLY A 153 -7.20 -5.62 5.64
CA GLY A 153 -8.26 -5.37 6.59
C GLY A 153 -8.02 -6.21 7.85
N GLN A 154 -8.05 -5.56 9.01
CA GLN A 154 -8.01 -6.19 10.34
C GLN A 154 -9.32 -5.91 11.09
N GLY A 155 -9.60 -6.69 12.16
CA GLY A 155 -10.75 -6.46 13.04
C GLY A 155 -12.05 -7.17 12.66
N ASN A 156 -13.19 -6.59 13.04
CA ASN A 156 -14.50 -7.22 12.90
C ASN A 156 -15.16 -6.91 11.54
N ILE A 157 -15.50 -7.96 10.78
CA ILE A 157 -16.10 -7.85 9.43
C ILE A 157 -17.47 -7.16 9.47
N VAL A 158 -18.32 -7.43 10.45
CA VAL A 158 -19.66 -6.83 10.57
C VAL A 158 -19.55 -5.32 10.81
N LEU A 159 -18.68 -4.90 11.72
CA LEU A 159 -18.44 -3.48 11.97
C LEU A 159 -17.85 -2.76 10.75
N ARG A 160 -17.08 -3.48 9.93
CA ARG A 160 -16.54 -2.96 8.67
C ARG A 160 -17.62 -2.84 7.58
N LEU A 161 -18.45 -3.85 7.40
CA LEU A 161 -19.56 -3.85 6.44
C LEU A 161 -20.57 -2.73 6.72
N LEU A 162 -20.90 -2.53 8.00
CA LEU A 162 -21.77 -1.43 8.43
C LEU A 162 -21.04 -0.08 8.52
N LYS A 163 -19.77 -0.03 8.12
CA LYS A 163 -18.86 1.11 8.18
C LYS A 163 -18.66 1.73 9.57
N PHE A 164 -19.06 1.07 10.65
CA PHE A 164 -18.88 1.58 12.02
C PHE A 164 -17.41 1.66 12.43
N LYS A 165 -16.61 0.68 11.99
CA LYS A 165 -15.21 0.58 12.37
C LYS A 165 -14.41 -0.12 11.27
N GLU A 166 -13.32 0.52 10.86
CA GLU A 166 -12.41 0.00 9.85
C GLU A 166 -10.99 0.01 10.41
N GLU A 167 -10.36 -1.16 10.48
CA GLU A 167 -8.96 -1.33 10.87
C GLU A 167 -8.18 -1.84 9.67
N ASN A 168 -7.09 -1.17 9.33
CA ASN A 168 -6.23 -1.48 8.19
C ASN A 168 -4.78 -1.58 8.65
N LEU A 169 -4.11 -2.65 8.27
CA LEU A 169 -2.66 -2.77 8.38
C LEU A 169 -2.05 -2.61 7.00
N THR A 170 -1.39 -1.49 6.77
CA THR A 170 -0.69 -1.19 5.52
C THR A 170 0.79 -1.51 5.68
N THR A 171 1.32 -2.33 4.77
CA THR A 171 2.70 -2.81 4.77
C THR A 171 3.34 -2.72 3.39
N GLY A 172 4.66 -2.51 3.34
CA GLY A 172 5.44 -2.58 2.10
C GLY A 172 6.30 -1.35 1.83
N PRO A 173 7.15 -1.37 0.79
CA PRO A 173 8.00 -0.25 0.43
C PRO A 173 7.30 0.79 -0.43
N ARG A 174 7.71 2.05 -0.26
CA ARG A 174 7.41 3.17 -1.16
C ARG A 174 8.71 3.90 -1.47
N VAL A 175 9.03 4.04 -2.75
CA VAL A 175 10.24 4.70 -3.23
C VAL A 175 9.89 5.61 -4.38
N SER A 176 10.38 6.84 -4.34
CA SER A 176 10.36 7.73 -5.49
C SER A 176 11.75 8.27 -5.76
N PHE A 177 12.06 8.51 -7.03
CA PHE A 177 13.28 9.20 -7.42
C PHE A 177 13.04 9.97 -8.71
N LYS A 178 13.90 10.96 -8.98
CA LYS A 178 13.77 11.84 -10.14
C LYS A 178 15.07 11.85 -10.94
N VAL A 179 14.96 11.70 -12.25
CA VAL A 179 16.09 11.77 -13.18
C VAL A 179 15.83 12.91 -14.15
N PHE A 180 16.82 13.77 -14.33
CA PHE A 180 16.75 14.97 -15.17
C PHE A 180 17.57 14.75 -16.42
N LEU A 181 16.99 15.10 -17.56
CA LEU A 181 17.56 14.87 -18.88
C LEU A 181 17.58 16.16 -19.69
N VAL A 182 18.60 16.26 -20.54
CA VAL A 182 18.64 17.23 -21.65
C VAL A 182 18.74 16.41 -22.93
N GLY A 183 17.69 16.47 -23.76
CA GLY A 183 17.58 15.64 -24.95
C GLY A 183 17.51 14.17 -24.57
N ASN A 184 18.58 13.40 -24.79
CA ASN A 184 18.65 11.97 -24.46
C ASN A 184 19.66 11.64 -23.35
N LEU A 185 20.30 12.65 -22.76
CA LEU A 185 21.38 12.47 -21.80
C LEU A 185 20.91 12.82 -20.39
N VAL A 186 21.21 11.97 -19.42
CA VAL A 186 20.95 12.26 -18.01
C VAL A 186 21.96 13.32 -17.53
N VAL A 187 21.50 14.49 -17.13
CA VAL A 187 22.35 15.59 -16.64
C VAL A 187 22.40 15.63 -15.11
N TYR A 188 21.35 15.17 -14.44
CA TYR A 188 21.27 15.17 -12.99
C TYR A 188 20.35 14.07 -12.49
N LYS A 189 20.56 13.62 -11.25
CA LYS A 189 19.68 12.64 -10.58
C LYS A 189 19.47 13.03 -9.13
N LEU A 190 18.23 12.94 -8.66
CA LEU A 190 17.91 13.07 -7.25
C LEU A 190 17.87 11.69 -6.61
N PRO A 191 18.56 11.48 -5.48
CA PRO A 191 18.58 10.20 -4.78
C PRO A 191 17.17 9.67 -4.46
N PRO A 192 17.00 8.35 -4.33
CA PRO A 192 15.72 7.78 -3.94
C PRO A 192 15.26 8.26 -2.57
N GLU A 193 14.08 8.86 -2.54
CA GLU A 193 13.35 9.26 -1.33
C GLU A 193 12.24 8.24 -1.05
N GLY A 194 11.89 8.05 0.22
CA GLY A 194 10.80 7.15 0.60
C GLY A 194 11.06 6.35 1.88
N THR A 195 10.23 5.33 2.09
CA THR A 195 10.23 4.50 3.29
C THR A 195 10.47 3.04 2.92
N PRO A 196 11.60 2.43 3.36
CA PRO A 196 11.95 1.07 2.99
C PRO A 196 10.99 0.03 3.59
N HIS A 197 10.43 0.30 4.77
CA HIS A 197 9.46 -0.55 5.45
C HIS A 197 8.33 0.31 6.00
N ILE A 198 7.20 0.36 5.30
CA ILE A 198 5.97 0.91 5.87
C ILE A 198 5.33 -0.19 6.71
N ARG A 199 4.95 0.13 7.96
CA ARG A 199 4.03 -0.65 8.78
C ARG A 199 3.09 0.32 9.49
N LYS A 200 1.94 0.60 8.89
CA LYS A 200 1.00 1.60 9.36
C LYS A 200 -0.31 0.94 9.77
N TYR A 201 -0.70 1.10 11.03
CA TYR A 201 -2.02 0.71 11.51
C TYR A 201 -2.96 1.91 11.44
N THR A 202 -4.05 1.79 10.70
CA THR A 202 -5.06 2.84 10.54
C THR A 202 -6.38 2.36 11.12
N LEU A 203 -6.91 3.10 12.10
CA LEU A 203 -8.21 2.84 12.71
C LEU A 203 -9.15 4.01 12.40
N LYS A 204 -10.19 3.76 11.59
CA LYS A 204 -11.28 4.71 11.35
C LYS A 204 -12.50 4.26 12.14
N LYS A 205 -13.05 5.15 12.98
CA LYS A 205 -14.31 4.94 13.69
C LYS A 205 -15.34 5.90 13.14
N ARG A 206 -16.49 5.37 12.71
CA ARG A 206 -17.63 6.17 12.25
C ARG A 206 -18.83 5.76 13.10
N PRO A 207 -19.13 6.47 14.20
CA PRO A 207 -20.15 6.03 15.15
C PRO A 207 -21.54 5.91 14.51
N LEU A 208 -21.80 6.66 13.44
CA LEU A 208 -23.06 6.65 12.70
C LEU A 208 -23.04 5.71 11.48
N GLY A 209 -21.93 5.04 11.21
CA GLY A 209 -21.78 4.06 10.12
C GLY A 209 -22.21 4.62 8.77
N LEU A 210 -22.97 3.82 8.01
CA LEU A 210 -23.50 4.17 6.69
C LEU A 210 -24.33 5.48 6.66
N LEU A 211 -24.98 5.87 7.76
CA LEU A 211 -25.81 7.08 7.81
C LEU A 211 -24.96 8.36 7.78
N GLN A 212 -23.68 8.28 8.17
CA GLN A 212 -22.78 9.43 8.14
C GLN A 212 -22.41 9.84 6.71
N ASP A 213 -22.21 8.88 5.82
CA ASP A 213 -21.80 9.11 4.43
C ASP A 213 -22.96 9.75 3.61
N ILE A 214 -24.21 9.37 3.90
CA ILE A 214 -25.42 9.93 3.25
C ILE A 214 -25.58 11.43 3.58
N GLY A 215 -25.25 11.83 4.82
CA GLY A 215 -25.29 13.23 5.22
C GLY A 215 -24.24 14.12 4.55
N SER A 216 -23.06 13.57 4.21
CA SER A 216 -22.02 14.31 3.49
C SER A 216 -22.30 14.42 1.99
N ASP A 217 -22.75 13.34 1.34
CA ASP A 217 -23.09 13.34 -0.10
C ASP A 217 -24.25 14.29 -0.42
N LEU A 218 -25.25 14.35 0.46
CA LEU A 218 -26.37 15.30 0.32
C LEU A 218 -25.92 16.76 0.50
N LYS A 219 -24.87 17.02 1.29
CA LYS A 219 -24.36 18.37 1.52
C LYS A 219 -23.52 18.89 0.34
N GLU A 220 -22.79 18.00 -0.33
CA GLU A 220 -21.98 18.33 -1.51
C GLU A 220 -22.87 18.65 -2.72
N ASN A 221 -23.96 17.90 -2.91
CA ASN A 221 -24.92 18.15 -3.99
C ASN A 221 -25.87 19.35 -3.74
N MET A 222 -25.90 19.92 -2.54
CA MET A 222 -26.75 21.08 -2.21
C MET A 222 -25.99 22.43 -2.23
N PHE A 223 -24.66 22.39 -2.35
CA PHE A 223 -23.77 23.57 -2.33
C PHE A 223 -22.85 23.69 -3.55
N SER A 224 -23.09 22.92 -4.62
CA SER A 224 -22.49 23.23 -5.92
C SER A 224 -23.32 24.32 -6.61
N PRO A 225 -22.74 25.47 -7.02
CA PRO A 225 -23.39 26.39 -7.95
C PRO A 225 -23.59 25.76 -9.33
#